data_AF-A0A8C2UH78-F1
#
_entry.id   AF-A0A8C2UH78-F1
#
_cell.length_a   1.000
_cell.length_b   1.000
_cell.length_c   1.000
_cell.angle_alpha   90.00
_cell.angle_beta   90.00
_cell.angle_gamma   90.00
#
_symmetry.space_group_name_H-M   'P 1'
#
loop_
_entity.id
_entity.type
_entity.pdbx_description
1 polymer ?
#
loop_
_entity_poly.entity_id
_entity_poly.type
_entity_poly.pdbx_seq_one_letter_code
_entity_poly.pdbx_strand_id
1 'polypeptide(L)'
;MEEYHRHCDEVGFNADEAHNIVKECVDGVLGGEDYNQNNINQWTASIVEQSLAHLVKLGKAYKYIVTCAVVQRSAYGFHTASSCFWDTTSDGTCTVRWENRTMNCIVNVFAIAIVL
;
A
#
# COMPACT_ATOMS: atom_id res chain seq x y z
N MET A 1 32.97 -24.72 0.43
CA MET A 1 32.36 -23.48 0.96
C MET A 1 31.76 -22.81 -0.26
N GLU A 2 30.52 -23.16 -0.59
CA GLU A 2 29.86 -22.63 -1.79
C GLU A 2 29.52 -21.18 -1.53
N GLU A 3 30.19 -20.28 -2.27
CA GLU A 3 29.85 -18.87 -2.33
C GLU A 3 28.46 -18.73 -2.94
N TYR A 4 27.49 -18.40 -2.10
CA TYR A 4 26.21 -17.88 -2.55
C TYR A 4 26.46 -16.53 -3.22
N HIS A 5 26.52 -16.53 -4.54
CA HIS A 5 26.44 -15.32 -5.35
C HIS A 5 25.04 -14.73 -5.14
N ARG A 6 24.90 -13.79 -4.19
CA ARG A 6 23.68 -12.98 -4.06
C ARG A 6 23.61 -12.14 -5.33
N HIS A 7 22.65 -12.44 -6.20
CA HIS A 7 22.26 -11.49 -7.24
C HIS A 7 21.78 -10.26 -6.48
N CYS A 8 22.56 -9.18 -6.55
CA CYS A 8 22.22 -7.91 -5.95
C CYS A 8 21.13 -7.29 -6.82
N ASP A 9 19.92 -7.83 -6.71
CA ASP A 9 18.72 -7.15 -7.18
C ASP A 9 18.56 -5.89 -6.32
N GLU A 10 18.44 -4.75 -6.99
CA GLU A 10 18.25 -3.38 -6.50
C GLU A 10 17.99 -3.26 -5.00
N VAL A 11 18.94 -2.67 -4.26
CA VAL A 11 19.07 -2.70 -2.78
C VAL A 11 17.94 -2.01 -2.00
N GLY A 12 16.83 -1.62 -2.64
CA GLY A 12 15.75 -0.85 -2.01
C GLY A 12 14.36 -1.27 -2.44
N PHE A 13 13.39 -0.93 -1.60
CA PHE A 13 11.97 -1.10 -1.90
C PHE A 13 11.57 -0.26 -3.14
N ASN A 14 11.05 -0.92 -4.18
CA ASN A 14 10.53 -0.25 -5.37
C ASN A 14 9.14 0.33 -5.08
N ALA A 15 9.10 1.61 -4.70
CA ALA A 15 7.87 2.30 -4.32
C ALA A 15 6.90 2.49 -5.50
N ASP A 16 7.40 2.64 -6.73
CA ASP A 16 6.59 2.84 -7.93
C ASP A 16 5.85 1.56 -8.33
N GLU A 17 6.51 0.40 -8.25
CA GLU A 17 5.87 -0.90 -8.45
C GLU A 17 4.75 -1.14 -7.43
N ALA A 18 5.03 -0.88 -6.15
CA ALA A 18 4.03 -0.99 -5.09
C ALA A 18 2.89 0.03 -5.28
N HIS A 19 3.19 1.25 -5.73
CA HIS A 19 2.19 2.27 -6.02
C HIS A 19 1.20 1.79 -7.08
N ASN A 20 1.70 1.25 -8.19
CA ASN A 20 0.87 0.80 -9.30
C ASN A 20 -0.03 -0.38 -8.87
N ILE A 21 0.53 -1.36 -8.17
CA ILE A 21 -0.23 -2.51 -7.64
C ILE A 21 -1.37 -2.04 -6.74
N VAL A 22 -1.07 -1.16 -5.77
CA VAL A 22 -2.08 -0.68 -4.82
C VAL A 22 -3.12 0.18 -5.51
N LYS A 23 -2.70 1.03 -6.47
CA LYS A 23 -3.62 1.85 -7.25
C LYS A 23 -4.61 0.99 -8.05
N GLU A 24 -4.14 -0.06 -8.70
CA GLU A 24 -5.01 -1.01 -9.42
C GLU A 24 -6.02 -1.69 -8.49
N CYS A 25 -5.60 -2.09 -7.28
CA CYS A 25 -6.51 -2.63 -6.27
C CYS A 25 -7.58 -1.62 -5.84
N VAL A 26 -7.20 -0.35 -5.62
CA VAL A 26 -8.14 0.72 -5.25
C VAL A 26 -9.11 1.01 -6.39
N ASP A 27 -8.62 1.16 -7.62
CA ASP A 27 -9.44 1.38 -8.81
C ASP A 27 -10.41 0.21 -9.05
N GLY A 28 -9.98 -1.03 -8.83
CA GLY A 28 -10.82 -2.22 -8.96
C GLY A 28 -11.95 -2.31 -7.93
N VAL A 29 -11.76 -1.77 -6.72
CA VAL A 29 -12.75 -1.80 -5.64
C VAL A 29 -13.66 -0.57 -5.63
N LEU A 30 -13.12 0.62 -5.91
CA LEU A 30 -13.84 1.90 -5.75
C LEU A 30 -14.15 2.61 -7.07
N GLY A 31 -13.58 2.19 -8.20
CA GLY A 31 -13.66 2.92 -9.48
C GLY A 31 -15.06 3.17 -10.00
N GLY A 32 -16.03 2.32 -9.65
CA GLY A 32 -17.45 2.45 -10.02
C GLY A 32 -18.38 2.80 -8.85
N GLU A 33 -17.83 3.05 -7.66
CA GLU A 33 -18.62 3.16 -6.43
C GLU A 33 -18.79 4.62 -6.00
N ASP A 34 -19.99 4.93 -5.50
CA ASP A 34 -20.25 6.16 -4.76
C ASP A 34 -20.21 5.89 -3.25
N TYR A 35 -19.81 6.89 -2.47
CA TYR A 35 -19.68 6.75 -1.02
C TYR A 35 -20.95 6.18 -0.37
N ASN A 36 -20.79 5.04 0.31
CA ASN A 36 -21.82 4.41 1.10
C ASN A 36 -21.22 3.89 2.40
N GLN A 37 -21.65 4.46 3.53
CA GLN A 37 -21.14 4.12 4.86
C GLN A 37 -21.25 2.62 5.20
N ASN A 38 -22.26 1.94 4.66
CA ASN A 38 -22.50 0.52 4.95
C ASN A 38 -21.45 -0.39 4.28
N ASN A 39 -20.81 0.09 3.22
CA ASN A 39 -19.86 -0.69 2.43
C ASN A 39 -18.40 -0.41 2.83
N ILE A 40 -18.12 0.62 3.64
CA ILE A 40 -16.76 1.06 3.99
C ILE A 40 -15.91 -0.09 4.52
N ASN A 41 -16.42 -0.87 5.47
CA ASN A 41 -15.68 -1.97 6.08
C ASN A 41 -15.32 -3.06 5.07
N GLN A 42 -16.21 -3.32 4.11
CA GLN A 42 -15.96 -4.30 3.04
C GLN A 42 -14.92 -3.77 2.06
N TRP A 43 -15.03 -2.51 1.64
CA TRP A 43 -14.07 -1.90 0.71
C TRP A 43 -12.68 -1.81 1.31
N THR A 44 -12.54 -1.34 2.56
CA THR A 44 -11.22 -1.23 3.21
C THR A 44 -10.57 -2.60 3.40
N ALA A 45 -11.34 -3.60 3.82
CA ALA A 45 -10.84 -4.98 3.92
C ALA A 45 -10.39 -5.52 2.56
N SER A 46 -11.22 -5.37 1.52
CA SER A 46 -10.92 -5.84 0.17
C SER A 46 -9.67 -5.17 -0.42
N ILE A 47 -9.51 -3.85 -0.24
CA ILE A 47 -8.32 -3.12 -0.70
C ILE A 47 -7.05 -3.62 0.00
N VAL A 48 -7.11 -3.79 1.32
CA VAL A 48 -5.96 -4.27 2.12
C VAL A 48 -5.58 -5.69 1.72
N GLU A 49 -6.56 -6.60 1.62
CA GLU A 49 -6.33 -8.01 1.27
C GLU A 49 -5.76 -8.16 -0.14
N GLN A 50 -6.35 -7.50 -1.14
CA GLN A 50 -5.86 -7.56 -2.53
C GLN A 50 -4.45 -6.97 -2.66
N SER A 51 -4.23 -5.80 -2.05
CA SER A 51 -2.90 -5.16 -2.04
C SER A 51 -1.85 -6.05 -1.41
N LEU A 52 -2.13 -6.62 -0.23
CA LEU A 52 -1.19 -7.49 0.47
C LEU A 52 -0.91 -8.77 -0.33
N ALA A 53 -1.95 -9.39 -0.90
CA ALA A 53 -1.80 -10.60 -1.72
C ALA A 53 -0.90 -10.35 -2.94
N HIS A 54 -1.09 -9.23 -3.64
CA HIS A 54 -0.27 -8.88 -4.80
C HIS A 54 1.18 -8.52 -4.42
N LEU A 55 1.38 -7.76 -3.33
CA LEU A 55 2.72 -7.41 -2.84
C LEU A 55 3.52 -8.66 -2.42
N VAL A 56 2.90 -9.59 -1.69
CA VAL A 56 3.53 -10.85 -1.29
C VAL A 56 3.86 -11.73 -2.51
N LYS A 57 3.03 -11.68 -3.56
CA LYS A 57 3.25 -12.44 -4.81
C LYS A 57 4.50 -11.98 -5.57
N LEU A 58 5.03 -10.78 -5.31
CA LEU A 58 6.32 -10.33 -5.85
C LEU A 58 7.50 -11.19 -5.37
N GLY A 59 7.33 -11.96 -4.28
CA GLY A 59 8.35 -12.86 -3.78
C GLY A 59 9.59 -12.15 -3.20
N LYS A 60 9.50 -10.84 -2.95
CA LYS A 60 10.57 -10.04 -2.36
C LYS A 60 10.63 -10.26 -0.84
N ALA A 61 11.82 -10.20 -0.26
CA ALA A 61 12.07 -10.46 1.15
C ALA A 61 11.66 -9.28 2.05
N TYR A 62 10.36 -9.01 2.14
CA TYR A 62 9.79 -7.94 2.95
C TYR A 62 8.67 -8.45 3.85
N LYS A 63 8.54 -7.83 5.04
CA LYS A 63 7.27 -7.79 5.77
C LYS A 63 6.48 -6.58 5.28
N TYR A 64 5.27 -6.81 4.79
CA TYR A 64 4.40 -5.74 4.33
C TYR A 64 3.34 -5.41 5.37
N ILE A 65 3.12 -4.11 5.59
CA ILE A 65 2.00 -3.57 6.36
C ILE A 65 1.22 -2.66 5.42
N VAL A 66 -0.09 -2.91 5.28
CA VAL A 66 -0.98 -2.08 4.46
C VAL A 66 -2.06 -1.48 5.36
N THR A 67 -2.23 -0.17 5.29
CA THR A 67 -3.31 0.55 5.98
C THR A 67 -4.14 1.28 4.94
N CYS A 68 -5.47 1.27 5.11
CA CYS A 68 -6.41 1.91 4.19
C CYS A 68 -7.40 2.78 4.97
N ALA A 69 -7.58 4.02 4.53
CA ALA A 69 -8.57 4.94 5.06
C ALA A 69 -9.47 5.42 3.92
N VAL A 70 -10.78 5.17 4.02
CA VAL A 70 -11.80 5.71 3.12
C VAL A 70 -12.60 6.74 3.89
N VAL A 71 -12.70 7.95 3.36
CA VAL A 71 -13.34 9.10 4.02
C VAL A 71 -14.31 9.75 3.06
N GLN A 72 -15.52 10.06 3.54
CA GLN A 72 -16.50 10.83 2.77
C GLN A 72 -15.90 12.17 2.33
N ARG A 73 -16.11 12.55 1.07
CA ARG A 73 -15.75 13.89 0.60
C ARG A 73 -16.69 14.90 1.27
N SER A 74 -16.12 15.84 2.00
CA SER A 74 -16.85 16.90 2.68
C SER A 74 -16.11 18.23 2.54
N ALA A 75 -16.72 19.32 3.02
CA ALA A 75 -16.06 20.62 3.07
C ALA A 75 -14.94 20.69 4.14
N TYR A 76 -14.84 19.67 5.00
CA TYR A 76 -13.80 19.56 6.03
C TYR A 76 -12.60 18.79 5.49
N GLY A 77 -11.40 19.23 5.88
CA GLY A 77 -10.15 18.56 5.53
C GLY A 77 -9.92 17.26 6.33
N PHE A 78 -9.08 16.39 5.79
CA PHE A 78 -8.59 15.18 6.45
C PHE A 78 -7.07 15.15 6.36
N HIS A 79 -6.40 14.92 7.49
CA HIS A 79 -4.95 14.85 7.58
C HIS A 79 -4.52 13.48 8.09
N THR A 80 -3.55 12.87 7.40
CA THR A 80 -2.90 11.61 7.76
C THR A 80 -1.40 11.82 7.67
N ALA A 81 -0.69 11.33 8.67
CA ALA A 81 0.76 11.33 8.74
C ALA A 81 1.22 10.03 9.41
N SER A 82 2.39 9.55 9.02
CA SER A 82 3.06 8.40 9.63
C SER A 82 4.50 8.78 9.93
N SER A 83 5.02 8.28 11.06
CA SER A 83 6.43 8.38 11.42
C SER A 83 6.96 6.98 11.66
N CYS A 84 8.13 6.67 11.13
CA CYS A 84 8.75 5.35 11.16
C CYS A 84 10.19 5.47 11.64
N PHE A 85 10.64 4.47 12.41
CA PHE A 85 12.04 4.31 12.79
C PHE A 85 12.53 2.98 12.22
N TRP A 86 13.37 3.04 11.19
CA TRP A 86 13.68 1.94 10.28
C TRP A 86 14.95 2.21 9.46
N ASP A 87 15.41 1.24 8.66
CA ASP A 87 16.59 1.41 7.79
C ASP A 87 16.19 2.13 6.50
N THR A 88 16.68 3.36 6.30
CA THR A 88 16.38 4.19 5.13
C THR A 88 16.96 3.67 3.81
N THR A 89 17.81 2.65 3.87
CA THR A 89 18.44 2.03 2.69
C THR A 89 17.58 0.90 2.14
N SER A 90 17.11 0.01 3.01
CA SER A 90 16.41 -1.22 2.62
C SER A 90 14.90 -1.15 2.78
N ASP A 91 14.42 -0.43 3.80
CA ASP A 91 13.01 -0.31 4.12
C ASP A 91 12.38 0.82 3.30
N GLY A 92 11.06 0.78 3.12
CA GLY A 92 10.38 1.79 2.33
C GLY A 92 8.89 1.88 2.58
N THR A 93 8.31 2.97 2.09
CA THR A 93 6.86 3.19 2.11
C THR A 93 6.38 3.67 0.76
N CYS A 94 5.11 3.40 0.48
CA CYS A 94 4.37 3.97 -0.62
C CYS A 94 3.02 4.45 -0.11
N THR A 95 2.64 5.68 -0.46
CA THR A 95 1.31 6.22 -0.22
C THR A 95 0.58 6.39 -1.54
N VAL A 96 -0.57 5.74 -1.67
CA VAL A 96 -1.51 5.95 -2.77
C VAL A 96 -2.64 6.84 -2.27
N ARG A 97 -2.89 7.95 -2.99
CA ARG A 97 -4.04 8.82 -2.78
C ARG A 97 -4.97 8.66 -3.97
N TRP A 98 -6.22 8.35 -3.69
CA TRP A 98 -7.27 8.16 -4.67
C TRP A 98 -8.48 9.01 -4.28
N GLU A 99 -9.16 9.58 -5.27
CA GLU A 99 -10.35 10.37 -5.04
C GLU A 99 -11.37 10.17 -6.15
N ASN A 100 -12.64 10.28 -5.79
CA ASN A 100 -13.71 10.45 -6.74
C ASN A 100 -14.63 11.62 -6.32
N ARG A 101 -15.83 11.67 -6.89
CA ARG A 101 -16.80 12.73 -6.62
C ARG A 101 -17.30 12.73 -5.16
N THR A 102 -17.35 11.58 -4.50
CA THR A 102 -18.07 11.41 -3.22
C THR A 102 -17.17 10.97 -2.06
N MET A 103 -15.94 10.53 -2.30
CA MET A 103 -15.00 10.08 -1.26
C MET A 103 -13.53 10.25 -1.65
N ASN A 104 -12.68 10.19 -0.62
CA ASN A 104 -11.23 10.06 -0.72
C ASN A 104 -10.81 8.71 -0.14
N CYS A 105 -9.78 8.10 -0.73
CA CYS A 105 -9.14 6.89 -0.21
C CYS A 105 -7.63 7.12 -0.13
N ILE A 106 -7.03 6.77 1.01
CA ILE A 106 -5.59 6.81 1.22
C ILE A 106 -5.14 5.43 1.67
N VAL A 107 -4.19 4.86 0.93
CA VAL A 107 -3.57 3.58 1.25
C VAL A 107 -2.08 3.80 1.49
N ASN A 108 -1.59 3.37 2.65
CA ASN A 108 -0.16 3.38 2.96
C ASN A 108 0.37 1.95 3.03
N VAL A 109 1.42 1.68 2.29
CA VAL A 109 2.23 0.46 2.38
C VAL A 109 3.51 0.79 3.13
N PHE A 110 3.90 -0.06 4.06
CA PHE A 110 5.23 -0.08 4.67
C PHE A 110 5.85 -1.43 4.39
N ALA A 111 7.05 -1.42 3.81
CA ALA A 111 7.83 -2.59 3.49
C ALA A 111 9.09 -2.59 4.35
N ILE A 112 9.19 -3.56 5.25
CA ILE A 112 10.34 -3.73 6.15
C ILE A 112 11.16 -4.90 5.62
N ALA A 113 12.39 -4.63 5.20
CA ALA A 113 13.27 -5.63 4.63
C ALA A 113 13.57 -6.71 5.67
N ILE A 114 13.45 -7.96 5.26
CA ILE A 114 13.88 -9.10 6.07
C ILE A 114 15.30 -9.43 5.61
N VAL A 115 16.28 -8.91 6.34
CA VAL A 115 17.65 -9.39 6.19
C VAL A 115 17.70 -10.79 6.80
N LEU A 116 17.65 -11.81 5.94
CA LEU A 116 18.14 -13.15 6.26
C LEU A 116 19.65 -13.19 6.00
#